data_AF-J3C1D6-F1
#
_entry.id   AF-J3C1D6-F1
#
_cell.length_a   1.000
_cell.length_b   1.000
_cell.length_c   1.000
_cell.angle_alpha   90.00
_cell.angle_beta   90.00
_cell.angle_gamma   90.00
#
_symmetry.space_group_name_H-M   'P 1'
#
loop_
_entity.id
_entity.type
_entity.pdbx_description
1 polymer ?
#
loop_
_entity_poly.entity_id
_entity_poly.type
_entity_poly.pdbx_seq_one_letter_code
_entity_poly.pdbx_strand_id
1 'polypeptide(L)'
;CARNPSLEADWMRGLREKDFEHIALCLDTALDAFGPQRLMFGSDWPVCLLAASYAKVAGVVGDWSRTRLSAAEQQALWGGTAGRCYGLVA
;
A
#
# COMPACT_ATOMS: atom_id res chain seq x y z
N CYS A 1 17.83 29.74 8.16
CA CYS A 1 17.20 28.42 8.35
C CYS A 1 17.02 27.74 7.00
N ALA A 2 17.99 26.92 6.58
CA ALA A 2 17.81 26.05 5.42
C ALA A 2 16.71 25.04 5.75
N ARG A 3 15.66 24.98 4.91
CA ARG A 3 14.60 23.99 5.04
C ARG A 3 15.20 22.61 4.80
N ASN A 4 15.44 21.87 5.87
CA ASN A 4 15.78 20.46 5.82
C ASN A 4 14.52 19.71 5.35
N PRO A 5 14.50 19.04 4.19
CA PRO A 5 13.33 18.32 3.73
C PRO A 5 13.23 17.00 4.50
N SER A 6 12.77 17.06 5.74
CA SER A 6 12.28 15.88 6.44
C SER A 6 11.06 15.35 5.69
N LEU A 7 11.03 14.04 5.51
CA LEU A 7 10.13 13.27 4.63
C LEU A 7 8.62 13.57 4.75
N GLU A 8 8.15 14.22 5.81
CA GLU A 8 6.73 14.52 6.01
C GLU A 8 6.23 15.80 5.31
N ALA A 9 7.11 16.74 4.96
CA ALA A 9 6.69 18.00 4.34
C ALA A 9 6.42 17.88 2.82
N ASP A 10 6.86 16.79 2.17
CA ASP A 10 6.77 16.63 0.71
C ASP A 10 5.43 16.01 0.27
N TRP A 11 4.72 15.29 1.16
CA TRP A 11 3.44 14.63 0.84
C TRP A 11 2.37 15.59 0.31
N MET A 12 2.32 16.81 0.87
CA MET A 12 1.36 17.86 0.45
C MET A 12 1.52 18.30 -1.01
N ARG A 13 2.60 17.90 -1.69
CA ARG A 13 2.80 18.16 -3.12
C ARG A 13 2.11 17.13 -4.02
N GLY A 14 1.52 16.09 -3.44
CA GLY A 14 0.93 14.97 -4.15
C GLY A 14 1.96 13.98 -4.66
N LEU A 15 1.50 12.76 -4.99
CA LEU A 15 2.33 11.71 -5.59
C LEU A 15 2.68 12.03 -7.05
N ARG A 16 3.95 11.82 -7.42
CA ARG A 16 4.48 11.92 -8.79
C ARG A 16 4.74 10.53 -9.35
N GLU A 17 5.02 10.45 -10.65
CA GLU A 17 5.28 9.17 -11.34
C GLU A 17 6.36 8.31 -10.66
N LYS A 18 7.52 8.90 -10.37
CA LYS A 18 8.61 8.22 -9.66
C LYS A 18 8.23 7.71 -8.27
N ASP A 19 7.24 8.32 -7.63
CA ASP A 19 6.79 7.89 -6.30
C ASP A 19 6.00 6.57 -6.44
N PHE A 20 5.28 6.36 -7.55
CA PHE A 20 4.63 5.07 -7.83
C PHE A 20 5.63 3.94 -8.14
N GLU A 21 6.73 4.24 -8.84
CA GLU A 21 7.81 3.26 -9.08
C GLU A 21 8.45 2.81 -7.76
N HIS A 22 8.74 3.76 -6.87
CA HIS A 22 9.26 3.46 -5.54
C HIS A 22 8.25 2.68 -4.68
N ILE A 23 6.96 3.03 -4.73
CA ILE A 23 5.91 2.27 -4.04
C ILE A 23 5.89 0.83 -4.53
N ALA A 24 5.92 0.59 -5.85
CA ALA A 24 5.94 -0.76 -6.40
C ALA A 24 7.16 -1.56 -5.93
N LEU A 25 8.34 -0.94 -5.87
CA LEU A 25 9.55 -1.58 -5.34
C LEU A 25 9.42 -1.95 -3.86
N CYS A 26 8.83 -1.07 -3.05
CA CYS A 26 8.55 -1.37 -1.64
C CYS A 26 7.55 -2.52 -1.50
N LEU A 27 6.51 -2.57 -2.34
CA LEU A 27 5.53 -3.66 -2.34
C LEU A 27 6.15 -5.00 -2.75
N ASP A 28 6.99 -5.01 -3.79
CA ASP A 28 7.73 -6.21 -4.22
C ASP A 28 8.68 -6.69 -3.09
N THR A 29 9.39 -5.77 -2.43
CA THR A 29 10.26 -6.09 -1.29
C THR A 29 9.46 -6.68 -0.11
N ALA A 30 8.29 -6.11 0.19
CA ALA A 30 7.42 -6.63 1.24
C ALA A 30 6.87 -8.01 0.89
N LEU A 31 6.51 -8.25 -0.37
CA LEU A 31 6.10 -9.56 -0.85
C LEU A 31 7.21 -10.59 -0.70
N ASP A 32 8.45 -10.27 -1.07
CA ASP A 32 9.57 -11.19 -0.95
C ASP A 32 9.90 -11.51 0.52
N ALA A 33 9.87 -10.51 1.40
CA ALA A 33 10.21 -10.69 2.81
C ALA A 33 9.12 -11.40 3.62
N PHE A 34 7.85 -11.04 3.41
CA PHE A 34 6.74 -11.54 4.21
C PHE A 34 5.99 -12.70 3.54
N GLY A 35 6.03 -12.78 2.22
CA GLY A 35 5.14 -13.65 1.48
C GLY A 35 3.68 -13.16 1.47
N PRO A 36 2.88 -13.61 0.51
CA PRO A 36 1.56 -13.03 0.22
C PRO A 36 0.53 -13.26 1.33
N GLN A 37 0.71 -14.30 2.16
CA GLN A 37 -0.22 -14.65 3.24
C GLN A 37 -0.08 -13.80 4.51
N ARG A 38 0.88 -12.86 4.51
CA ARG A 38 1.15 -11.93 5.62
C ARG A 38 1.06 -10.46 5.21
N LEU A 39 0.58 -10.17 4.01
CA LEU A 39 0.27 -8.82 3.56
C LEU A 39 -1.23 -8.53 3.73
N MET A 40 -1.55 -7.28 4.07
CA MET A 40 -2.93 -6.77 4.14
C MET A 40 -3.00 -5.33 3.64
N PHE A 41 -4.07 -4.99 2.91
CA PHE A 41 -4.31 -3.62 2.47
C PHE A 41 -4.76 -2.74 3.65
N GLY A 42 -4.21 -1.52 3.71
CA GLY A 42 -4.66 -0.44 4.58
C GLY A 42 -4.56 0.88 3.82
N SER A 43 -5.65 1.65 3.81
CA SER A 43 -5.71 2.91 3.04
C SER A 43 -5.04 4.09 3.73
N ASP A 44 -4.85 3.99 5.05
CA ASP A 44 -4.43 5.09 5.92
C ASP A 44 -5.34 6.34 5.80
N TRP A 45 -6.62 6.16 5.50
CA TRP A 45 -7.58 7.27 5.50
C TRP A 45 -7.86 7.75 6.94
N PRO A 46 -7.91 9.07 7.20
CA PRO A 46 -7.88 10.19 6.25
C PRO A 46 -6.48 10.75 5.94
N VAL A 47 -5.42 10.24 6.56
CA VAL A 47 -4.05 10.77 6.40
C VAL A 47 -3.58 10.69 4.94
N CYS A 48 -3.93 9.63 4.22
CA CYS A 48 -3.57 9.48 2.81
C CYS A 48 -4.03 10.64 1.90
N LEU A 49 -5.07 11.40 2.31
CA LEU A 49 -5.55 12.58 1.59
C LEU A 49 -4.53 13.69 1.46
N LEU A 50 -3.46 13.68 2.27
CA LEU A 50 -2.33 14.59 2.12
C LEU A 50 -1.60 14.39 0.78
N ALA A 51 -1.63 13.17 0.21
CA ALA A 51 -0.89 12.82 -1.01
C ALA A 51 -1.76 12.28 -2.15
N ALA A 52 -2.86 11.58 -1.86
CA ALA A 52 -3.72 10.95 -2.86
C ALA A 52 -5.15 10.69 -2.34
N SER A 53 -6.11 10.53 -3.26
CA SER A 53 -7.46 10.08 -2.89
C SER A 53 -7.48 8.61 -2.49
N TYR A 54 -8.46 8.20 -1.68
CA TYR A 54 -8.67 6.79 -1.33
C TYR A 54 -8.71 5.88 -2.56
N ALA A 55 -9.44 6.29 -3.61
CA ALA A 55 -9.56 5.53 -4.86
C ALA A 55 -8.21 5.37 -5.57
N LYS A 56 -7.34 6.39 -5.53
CA LYS A 56 -6.00 6.31 -6.09
C LYS A 56 -5.11 5.35 -5.29
N VAL A 57 -5.15 5.42 -3.96
CA VAL A 57 -4.41 4.49 -3.08
C VAL A 57 -4.82 3.04 -3.30
N ALA A 58 -6.13 2.76 -3.26
CA ALA A 58 -6.66 1.43 -3.53
C ALA A 58 -6.33 0.95 -4.96
N GLY A 59 -6.41 1.85 -5.94
CA GLY A 59 -6.08 1.56 -7.34
C GLY A 59 -4.62 1.14 -7.52
N VAL A 60 -3.66 1.85 -6.92
CA VAL A 60 -2.23 1.52 -7.00
C VAL A 60 -1.96 0.11 -6.46
N VAL A 61 -2.50 -0.22 -5.29
CA VAL A 61 -2.33 -1.56 -4.70
C VAL A 61 -3.04 -2.62 -5.54
N GLY A 62 -4.22 -2.30 -6.08
CA GLY A 62 -4.98 -3.20 -6.95
C GLY A 62 -4.24 -3.53 -8.24
N ASP A 63 -3.71 -2.52 -8.92
CA ASP A 63 -2.93 -2.67 -10.15
C ASP A 63 -1.67 -3.52 -9.90
N TRP A 64 -0.93 -3.20 -8.84
CA TRP A 64 0.22 -4.00 -8.41
C TRP A 64 -0.17 -5.46 -8.14
N SER A 65 -1.20 -5.69 -7.32
CA SER A 65 -1.61 -7.04 -6.91
C SER A 65 -2.04 -7.92 -8.09
N ARG A 66 -2.69 -7.34 -9.10
CA ARG A 66 -3.13 -8.07 -10.31
C ARG A 66 -1.96 -8.58 -11.14
N THR A 67 -0.80 -7.94 -11.04
CA THR A 67 0.40 -8.31 -11.81
C THR A 67 1.34 -9.25 -11.06
N ARG A 68 1.25 -9.32 -9.73
CA ARG A 68 2.18 -10.09 -8.88
C ARG A 68 1.55 -11.30 -8.21
N LEU A 69 0.26 -11.26 -7.94
CA LEU A 69 -0.43 -12.21 -7.06
C LEU A 69 -1.49 -13.01 -7.81
N SER A 70 -1.60 -14.29 -7.47
CA SER A 70 -2.74 -15.13 -7.85
C SER A 70 -4.04 -14.64 -7.22
N ALA A 71 -5.18 -15.12 -7.72
CA ALA A 71 -6.49 -14.75 -7.19
C ALA A 71 -6.65 -15.05 -5.68
N ALA A 72 -6.12 -16.17 -5.21
CA ALA A 72 -6.17 -16.55 -3.79
C ALA A 72 -5.30 -15.65 -2.91
N GLU A 73 -4.14 -15.22 -3.41
CA GLU A 73 -3.24 -14.30 -2.71
C GLU A 73 -3.82 -12.87 -2.69
N GLN A 74 -4.51 -12.45 -3.75
CA GLN A 74 -5.26 -11.19 -3.75
C GLN A 74 -6.37 -11.21 -2.70
N GLN A 75 -7.11 -12.31 -2.56
CA GLN A 75 -8.13 -12.45 -1.50
C GLN A 75 -7.51 -12.36 -0.10
N ALA A 76 -6.31 -12.92 0.11
CA ALA A 76 -5.57 -12.77 1.35
C ALA A 76 -5.21 -11.29 1.61
N LEU A 77 -4.64 -10.61 0.62
CA LEU A 77 -4.26 -9.19 0.70
C LEU A 77 -5.46 -8.27 1.01
N TRP A 78 -6.59 -8.47 0.34
CA TRP A 78 -7.76 -7.57 0.43
C TRP A 78 -8.64 -7.79 1.66
N GLY A 79 -8.31 -8.75 2.52
CA GLY A 79 -9.01 -8.90 3.79
C GLY A 79 -8.80 -10.24 4.49
N GLY A 80 -8.44 -11.31 3.76
CA GLY A 80 -8.25 -12.64 4.36
C GLY A 80 -7.17 -12.67 5.44
N THR A 81 -6.04 -12.00 5.21
CA THR A 81 -4.95 -11.89 6.20
C THR A 81 -5.42 -11.10 7.43
N ALA A 82 -6.04 -9.94 7.22
CA ALA A 82 -6.58 -9.13 8.31
C ALA A 82 -7.62 -9.91 9.13
N GLY A 83 -8.51 -10.65 8.47
CA GLY A 83 -9.51 -11.48 9.12
C GLY A 83 -8.92 -12.50 10.09
N ARG A 84 -7.87 -13.21 9.67
CA ARG A 84 -7.17 -14.18 10.54
C ARG A 84 -6.39 -13.50 11.66
N CYS A 85 -5.65 -12.43 11.36
CA CYS A 85 -4.80 -11.75 12.33
C CYS A 85 -5.60 -11.03 13.43
N TYR A 86 -6.76 -10.46 13.07
CA TYR A 86 -7.59 -9.69 14.00
C TYR A 86 -8.79 -10.47 14.54
N GLY A 87 -8.96 -11.75 14.20
CA GLY A 87 -10.08 -12.58 14.68
C GLY A 87 -11.45 -12.13 14.17
N LEU A 88 -11.53 -11.65 12.93
CA LEU A 88 -12.77 -11.18 12.30
C LEU A 88 -13.48 -12.25 11.48
N VAL A 89 -12.85 -13.41 11.29
CA VAL A 89 -13.43 -14.59 10.66
C VAL A 89 -13.72 -15.63 11.76
N ALA A 90 -14.93 -16.19 11.74
CA ALA A 90 -15.37 -17.22 12.68
C ALA A 90 -14.72 -18.58 12.41
#